data_AF-A0A315ZAM1-F1
#
_entry.id   AF-A0A315ZAM1-F1
#
_cell.length_a   1.000
_cell.length_b   1.000
_cell.length_c   1.000
_cell.angle_alpha   90.00
_cell.angle_beta   90.00
_cell.angle_gamma   90.00
#
_symmetry.space_group_name_H-M   'P 1'
#
loop_
_entity.id
_entity.type
_entity.pdbx_description
1 polymer ?
#
loop_
_entity_poly.entity_id
_entity_poly.type
_entity_poly.pdbx_seq_one_letter_code
_entity_poly.pdbx_strand_id
1 'polypeptide(L)'
;MKNLSLYTLLALLVGLFACDPLSEYSDAVDKIKEEEADWYLFIEGKTAISGSEYTEDAPYTLTEDDYALDSLASKYNNFSASVPVDEHLPNTLGNFYGSQSAGMWVEYDFYTGSATVQDTSLAVYDLDNRTWTIVPNFVIVETEASDLAIEYTLTPADYAAVEGTGYNNFNMYDNSRESAVQKIVEALKINFLLEMEEGQIYKVNFATYPSPSDKISSPLYFEVTL
;
A
#
# COMPACT_ATOMS: atom_id res chain seq x y z
N MET A 1 -76.30 -1.63 -8.69
CA MET A 1 -75.12 -1.85 -9.55
C MET A 1 -74.39 -0.54 -9.89
N LYS A 2 -74.06 0.31 -8.90
CA LYS A 2 -73.32 1.58 -9.12
C LYS A 2 -71.93 1.63 -8.45
N ASN A 3 -71.59 0.65 -7.61
CA ASN A 3 -70.35 0.67 -6.84
C ASN A 3 -69.22 -0.13 -7.50
N LEU A 4 -69.52 -1.01 -8.46
CA LEU A 4 -68.49 -1.83 -9.13
C LEU A 4 -67.54 -0.96 -9.98
N SER A 5 -68.07 0.07 -10.64
CA SER A 5 -67.28 0.99 -11.48
C SER A 5 -66.28 1.84 -10.69
N LEU A 6 -66.55 2.15 -9.42
CA LEU A 6 -65.67 2.98 -8.61
C LEU A 6 -64.45 2.18 -8.12
N TYR A 7 -64.63 0.91 -7.77
CA TYR A 7 -63.54 0.03 -7.37
C TYR A 7 -62.63 -0.36 -8.54
N THR A 8 -63.17 -0.51 -9.76
CA THR A 8 -62.35 -0.74 -10.95
C THR A 8 -61.50 0.48 -11.31
N LEU A 9 -62.03 1.69 -11.15
CA LEU A 9 -61.28 2.93 -11.40
C LEU A 9 -60.19 3.16 -10.35
N LEU A 10 -60.46 2.84 -9.08
CA LEU A 10 -59.48 2.97 -7.99
C LEU A 10 -58.33 1.96 -8.12
N ALA A 11 -58.62 0.72 -8.52
CA ALA A 11 -57.58 -0.28 -8.79
C ALA A 11 -56.69 0.11 -9.99
N LEU A 12 -57.27 0.77 -11.00
CA LEU A 12 -56.53 1.27 -12.16
C LEU A 12 -55.63 2.47 -11.82
N LEU A 13 -56.06 3.32 -10.87
CA LEU A 13 -55.25 4.43 -10.35
C LEU A 13 -54.09 3.98 -9.46
N VAL A 14 -54.26 2.94 -8.64
CA VAL A 14 -53.17 2.38 -7.82
C VAL A 14 -52.10 1.70 -8.69
N GLY A 15 -52.48 1.13 -9.85
CA GLY A 15 -51.54 0.54 -10.79
C GLY A 15 -50.65 1.55 -11.53
N LEU A 16 -51.03 2.82 -11.62
CA LEU A 16 -50.25 3.88 -12.30
C LEU A 16 -49.24 4.59 -11.37
N PHE A 17 -49.33 4.37 -10.06
CA PHE A 17 -48.42 4.94 -9.05
C PHE A 17 -47.61 3.88 -8.30
N ALA A 18 -47.70 2.61 -8.70
CA ALA A 18 -46.70 1.63 -8.30
C ALA A 18 -45.39 2.02 -9.00
N CYS A 19 -44.48 2.72 -8.30
CA CYS A 19 -43.08 2.76 -8.70
C CYS A 19 -42.68 1.34 -9.06
N ASP A 20 -42.20 1.14 -10.29
CA ASP A 20 -41.73 -0.17 -10.72
C ASP A 20 -40.58 -0.57 -9.78
N PRO A 21 -40.80 -1.52 -8.85
CA PRO A 21 -39.76 -1.90 -7.90
C PRO A 21 -38.56 -2.51 -8.63
N LEU A 22 -38.70 -2.90 -9.92
CA LEU A 22 -37.62 -3.40 -10.76
C LEU A 22 -36.80 -2.28 -11.43
N SER A 23 -37.26 -1.03 -11.45
CA SER A 23 -36.50 0.08 -12.03
C SER A 23 -35.21 0.34 -11.25
N GLU A 24 -35.26 0.32 -9.91
CA GLU A 24 -34.06 0.42 -9.06
C GLU A 24 -33.07 -0.73 -9.28
N TYR A 25 -33.57 -1.94 -9.55
CA TYR A 25 -32.71 -3.09 -9.87
C TYR A 25 -32.11 -2.99 -11.28
N SER A 26 -32.85 -2.45 -12.25
CA SER A 26 -32.34 -2.24 -13.61
C SER A 26 -31.19 -1.24 -13.63
N ASP A 27 -31.37 -0.10 -12.95
CA ASP A 27 -30.35 0.94 -12.86
C ASP A 27 -29.09 0.43 -12.15
N ALA A 28 -29.25 -0.37 -11.09
CA ALA A 28 -28.12 -1.00 -10.39
C ALA A 28 -27.37 -2.00 -11.29
N VAL A 29 -28.08 -2.82 -12.06
CA VAL A 29 -27.48 -3.78 -12.98
C VAL A 29 -26.73 -3.10 -14.12
N ASP A 30 -27.28 -2.03 -14.69
CA ASP A 30 -26.63 -1.31 -15.77
C ASP A 30 -25.39 -0.55 -15.26
N LYS A 31 -25.45 0.02 -14.05
CA LYS A 31 -24.27 0.60 -13.39
C LYS A 31 -23.15 -0.43 -13.19
N ILE A 32 -23.46 -1.64 -12.73
CA ILE A 32 -22.45 -2.71 -12.55
C ILE A 32 -21.81 -3.06 -13.90
N LYS A 33 -22.59 -3.17 -14.98
CA LYS A 33 -22.04 -3.45 -16.31
C LYS A 33 -21.12 -2.34 -16.80
N GLU A 34 -21.47 -1.08 -16.54
CA GLU A 34 -20.63 0.06 -16.89
C GLU A 34 -19.32 0.06 -16.09
N GLU A 35 -19.38 -0.17 -14.77
CA GLU A 35 -18.20 -0.28 -13.92
C GLU A 35 -17.30 -1.46 -14.32
N GLU A 36 -17.88 -2.63 -14.64
CA GLU A 36 -17.13 -3.77 -15.16
C GLU A 36 -16.49 -3.46 -16.50
N ALA A 37 -17.22 -2.83 -17.43
CA ALA A 37 -16.69 -2.47 -18.74
C ALA A 37 -15.53 -1.46 -18.63
N ASP A 38 -15.67 -0.46 -17.76
CA ASP A 38 -14.63 0.52 -17.48
C ASP A 38 -13.40 -0.12 -16.84
N TRP A 39 -13.58 -1.08 -15.93
CA TRP A 39 -12.47 -1.87 -15.39
C TRP A 39 -11.75 -2.68 -16.47
N TYR A 40 -12.48 -3.38 -17.33
CA TYR A 40 -11.88 -4.15 -18.43
C TYR A 40 -11.10 -3.26 -19.41
N LEU A 41 -11.63 -2.08 -19.74
CA LEU A 41 -10.94 -1.10 -20.56
C LEU A 41 -9.68 -0.57 -19.88
N PHE A 42 -9.74 -0.33 -18.57
CA PHE A 42 -8.59 0.12 -17.80
C PHE A 42 -7.45 -0.90 -17.77
N ILE A 43 -7.75 -2.18 -17.54
CA ILE A 43 -6.71 -3.23 -17.49
C ILE A 43 -6.27 -3.73 -18.87
N GLU A 44 -6.92 -3.29 -19.95
CA GLU A 44 -6.58 -3.73 -21.30
C GLU A 44 -5.13 -3.37 -21.64
N GLY A 45 -4.33 -4.38 -21.97
CA GLY A 45 -2.92 -4.21 -22.30
C GLY A 45 -1.99 -3.99 -21.10
N LYS A 46 -2.51 -3.97 -19.87
CA LYS A 46 -1.70 -3.86 -18.65
C LYS A 46 -1.27 -5.23 -18.11
N THR A 47 -0.15 -5.27 -17.42
CA THR A 47 0.38 -6.42 -16.70
C THR A 47 -0.09 -6.42 -15.25
N ALA A 48 -0.66 -7.54 -14.81
CA ALA A 48 -1.09 -7.72 -13.43
C ALA A 48 0.10 -8.05 -12.52
N ILE A 49 0.26 -7.31 -11.42
CA ILE A 49 1.26 -7.59 -10.40
C ILE A 49 0.64 -8.41 -9.27
N SER A 50 1.28 -9.53 -8.96
CA SER A 50 1.06 -10.25 -7.70
C SER A 50 2.07 -9.74 -6.68
N GLY A 51 1.65 -9.35 -5.48
CA GLY A 51 2.45 -8.58 -4.50
C GLY A 51 3.75 -9.23 -3.96
N SER A 52 4.23 -10.31 -4.57
CA SER A 52 5.48 -11.02 -4.25
C SER A 52 6.42 -11.15 -5.46
N GLU A 53 6.09 -10.56 -6.61
CA GLU A 53 6.88 -10.70 -7.84
C GLU A 53 8.16 -9.86 -7.81
N TYR A 54 8.08 -8.65 -7.25
CA TYR A 54 9.18 -7.69 -7.21
C TYR A 54 9.48 -7.30 -5.76
N THR A 55 10.60 -7.81 -5.25
CA THR A 55 11.06 -7.61 -3.87
C THR A 55 12.19 -6.58 -3.81
N GLU A 56 12.57 -6.14 -2.62
CA GLU A 56 13.68 -5.18 -2.45
C GLU A 56 14.99 -5.73 -3.04
N ASP A 57 15.25 -7.03 -2.87
CA ASP A 57 16.43 -7.72 -3.44
C ASP A 57 16.30 -8.06 -4.94
N ALA A 58 15.11 -7.92 -5.52
CA ALA A 58 14.83 -8.21 -6.92
C ALA A 58 13.75 -7.25 -7.46
N PRO A 59 14.07 -5.95 -7.57
CA PRO A 59 13.11 -4.94 -7.98
C PRO A 59 12.81 -5.04 -9.48
N TYR A 60 11.69 -4.43 -9.89
CA TYR A 60 11.43 -4.15 -11.30
C TYR A 60 12.29 -2.96 -11.76
N THR A 61 13.22 -3.18 -12.69
CA THR A 61 14.01 -2.10 -13.28
C THR A 61 13.23 -1.43 -14.40
N LEU A 62 13.00 -0.11 -14.28
CA LEU A 62 12.33 0.66 -15.32
C LEU A 62 13.09 0.64 -16.64
N THR A 63 12.35 0.46 -17.72
CA THR A 63 12.85 0.50 -19.09
C THR A 63 12.56 1.85 -19.75
N GLU A 64 13.16 2.09 -20.92
CA GLU A 64 12.85 3.27 -21.75
C GLU A 64 11.37 3.35 -22.12
N ASP A 65 10.71 2.20 -22.36
CA ASP A 65 9.29 2.14 -22.69
C ASP A 65 8.41 2.57 -21.50
N ASP A 66 8.86 2.32 -20.26
CA ASP A 66 8.15 2.76 -19.06
C ASP A 66 8.26 4.29 -18.90
N TYR A 67 9.49 4.83 -18.98
CA TYR A 67 9.69 6.29 -18.93
C TYR A 67 8.92 7.03 -20.01
N ALA A 68 8.74 6.44 -21.19
CA ALA A 68 7.96 6.99 -22.29
C ALA A 68 6.49 7.28 -21.93
N LEU A 69 5.95 6.66 -20.87
CA LEU A 69 4.60 6.94 -20.37
C LEU A 69 4.47 8.28 -19.67
N ASP A 70 5.57 8.85 -19.16
CA ASP A 70 5.60 10.16 -18.53
C ASP A 70 6.39 11.18 -19.39
N SER A 71 5.71 12.25 -19.80
CA SER A 71 6.29 13.24 -20.71
C SER A 71 7.51 13.98 -20.17
N LEU A 72 7.68 14.06 -18.84
CA LEU A 72 8.82 14.72 -18.22
C LEU A 72 9.95 13.73 -17.97
N ALA A 73 9.65 12.52 -17.49
CA ALA A 73 10.66 11.50 -17.23
C ALA A 73 11.28 10.92 -18.52
N SER A 74 10.47 10.75 -19.59
CA SER A 74 10.90 10.28 -20.92
C SER A 74 11.99 11.12 -21.58
N LYS A 75 12.13 12.40 -21.21
CA LYS A 75 13.11 13.29 -21.85
C LYS A 75 14.54 12.79 -21.69
N TYR A 76 14.85 12.19 -20.55
CA TYR A 76 16.19 11.71 -20.21
C TYR A 76 16.19 10.29 -19.64
N ASN A 77 15.04 9.62 -19.63
CA ASN A 77 14.84 8.30 -19.03
C ASN A 77 15.33 8.25 -17.57
N ASN A 78 15.02 9.29 -16.80
CA ASN A 78 15.34 9.38 -15.38
C ASN A 78 14.39 10.35 -14.64
N PHE A 79 14.33 10.21 -13.32
CA PHE A 79 13.76 11.19 -12.41
C PHE A 79 14.81 12.18 -11.93
N SER A 80 14.38 13.28 -11.31
CA SER A 80 15.30 14.29 -10.75
C SER A 80 14.58 15.16 -9.72
N ALA A 81 15.30 16.07 -9.06
CA ALA A 81 14.67 17.10 -8.22
C ALA A 81 13.63 17.97 -8.97
N SER A 82 13.71 18.07 -10.30
CA SER A 82 12.74 18.78 -11.15
C SER A 82 11.68 17.88 -11.79
N VAL A 83 11.82 16.56 -11.64
CA VAL A 83 10.88 15.53 -12.09
C VAL A 83 10.77 14.53 -10.92
N PRO A 84 10.09 14.89 -9.82
CA PRO A 84 10.09 14.12 -8.58
C PRO A 84 9.51 12.72 -8.76
N VAL A 85 10.10 11.74 -8.08
CA VAL A 85 9.72 10.32 -8.21
C VAL A 85 8.28 10.10 -7.74
N ASP A 86 7.88 10.71 -6.64
CA ASP A 86 6.54 10.63 -6.05
C ASP A 86 5.44 11.16 -6.98
N GLU A 87 5.75 12.16 -7.82
CA GLU A 87 4.81 12.73 -8.78
C GLU A 87 4.76 11.97 -10.11
N HIS A 88 5.87 11.36 -10.54
CA HIS A 88 6.02 10.85 -11.91
C HIS A 88 6.13 9.32 -12.02
N LEU A 89 6.61 8.63 -10.99
CA LEU A 89 6.70 7.17 -10.99
C LEU A 89 5.33 6.50 -11.16
N PRO A 90 4.22 6.99 -10.55
CA PRO A 90 2.90 6.40 -10.77
C PRO A 90 2.47 6.32 -12.24
N ASN A 91 2.75 7.36 -13.03
CA ASN A 91 2.46 7.38 -14.46
C ASN A 91 3.39 6.44 -15.24
N THR A 92 4.66 6.39 -14.84
CA THR A 92 5.70 5.53 -15.42
C THR A 92 5.37 4.05 -15.23
N LEU A 93 4.61 3.70 -14.18
CA LEU A 93 4.07 2.36 -13.94
C LEU A 93 2.73 2.11 -14.63
N GLY A 94 2.33 2.97 -15.57
CA GLY A 94 1.03 2.92 -16.24
C GLY A 94 0.75 1.63 -17.02
N ASN A 95 1.77 0.83 -17.35
CA ASN A 95 1.59 -0.50 -17.94
C ASN A 95 1.22 -1.59 -16.92
N PHE A 96 1.21 -1.27 -15.62
CA PHE A 96 0.95 -2.23 -14.55
C PHE A 96 -0.34 -1.92 -13.80
N TYR A 97 -0.94 -2.96 -13.21
CA TYR A 97 -2.02 -2.84 -12.22
C TYR A 97 -1.88 -3.93 -11.16
N GLY A 98 -2.50 -3.76 -10.00
CA GLY A 98 -2.46 -4.73 -8.91
C GLY A 98 -3.82 -4.97 -8.26
N SER A 99 -3.85 -5.90 -7.30
CA SER A 99 -4.91 -5.92 -6.29
C SER A 99 -4.70 -4.78 -5.29
N GLN A 100 -5.70 -4.53 -4.43
CA GLN A 100 -5.53 -3.61 -3.30
C GLN A 100 -4.26 -3.95 -2.51
N SER A 101 -3.42 -2.94 -2.30
CA SER A 101 -2.16 -3.04 -1.56
C SER A 101 -1.12 -3.98 -2.17
N ALA A 102 -1.23 -4.32 -3.47
CA ALA A 102 -0.15 -5.01 -4.17
C ALA A 102 1.08 -4.10 -4.21
N GLY A 103 2.20 -4.59 -3.67
CA GLY A 103 3.48 -3.89 -3.67
C GLY A 103 4.38 -4.34 -4.81
N MET A 104 5.15 -3.40 -5.35
CA MET A 104 6.21 -3.63 -6.32
C MET A 104 7.39 -2.73 -5.96
N TRP A 105 8.54 -3.33 -5.66
CA TRP A 105 9.78 -2.58 -5.58
C TRP A 105 10.25 -2.21 -6.98
N VAL A 106 10.57 -0.94 -7.19
CA VAL A 106 10.94 -0.38 -8.50
C VAL A 106 12.30 0.27 -8.41
N GLU A 107 13.21 -0.16 -9.28
CA GLU A 107 14.52 0.43 -9.48
C GLU A 107 14.47 1.38 -10.67
N TYR A 108 15.02 2.58 -10.49
CA TYR A 108 14.98 3.65 -11.48
C TYR A 108 16.25 4.49 -11.48
N ASP A 109 16.42 5.25 -12.55
CA ASP A 109 17.52 6.19 -12.72
C ASP A 109 17.11 7.54 -12.13
N PHE A 110 17.95 8.12 -11.25
CA PHE A 110 17.76 9.43 -10.63
C PHE A 110 18.94 10.35 -10.90
N TYR A 111 18.67 11.51 -11.50
CA TYR A 111 19.67 12.53 -11.76
C TYR A 111 19.84 13.48 -10.56
N THR A 112 21.01 13.41 -9.93
CA THR A 112 21.38 14.19 -8.73
C THR A 112 21.80 15.64 -9.02
N GLY A 113 21.70 16.10 -10.28
CA GLY A 113 22.28 17.38 -10.71
C GLY A 113 23.75 17.28 -11.13
N SER A 114 24.41 16.14 -10.91
CA SER A 114 25.80 15.91 -11.31
C SER A 114 26.03 14.57 -11.97
N ALA A 115 25.32 13.53 -11.54
CA ALA A 115 25.34 12.19 -12.11
C ALA A 115 23.95 11.55 -12.02
N THR A 116 23.70 10.56 -12.89
CA THR A 116 22.58 9.63 -12.73
C THR A 116 23.04 8.48 -11.86
N VAL A 117 22.26 8.18 -10.83
CA VAL A 117 22.43 7.03 -9.93
C VAL A 117 21.21 6.14 -10.03
N GLN A 118 21.36 4.86 -9.73
CA GLN A 118 20.19 4.01 -9.52
C GLN A 118 19.69 4.18 -8.09
N ASP A 119 18.38 4.28 -7.98
CA ASP A 119 17.65 4.38 -6.73
C ASP A 119 16.45 3.43 -6.77
N THR A 120 15.82 3.20 -5.63
CA THR A 120 14.78 2.18 -5.49
C THR A 120 13.67 2.65 -4.55
N SER A 121 12.42 2.36 -4.88
CA SER A 121 11.26 2.71 -4.05
C SER A 121 10.19 1.64 -4.13
N LEU A 122 9.42 1.49 -3.06
CA LEU A 122 8.24 0.62 -3.05
C LEU A 122 7.05 1.41 -3.62
N ALA A 123 6.44 0.90 -4.68
CA ALA A 123 5.15 1.37 -5.18
C ALA A 123 4.05 0.43 -4.70
N VAL A 124 2.96 0.97 -4.15
CA VAL A 124 1.81 0.21 -3.70
C VAL A 124 0.56 0.62 -4.48
N TYR A 125 -0.13 -0.38 -5.02
CA TYR A 125 -1.30 -0.16 -5.85
C TYR A 125 -2.54 0.16 -5.00
N ASP A 126 -3.16 1.30 -5.31
CA ASP A 126 -4.45 1.73 -4.80
C ASP A 126 -5.52 1.32 -5.82
N LEU A 127 -6.35 0.33 -5.47
CA LEU A 127 -7.37 -0.20 -6.37
C LEU A 127 -8.53 0.78 -6.55
N ASP A 128 -8.88 1.53 -5.50
CA ASP A 128 -9.98 2.49 -5.52
C ASP A 128 -9.67 3.65 -6.47
N ASN A 129 -8.43 4.12 -6.47
CA ASN A 129 -7.96 5.20 -7.35
C ASN A 129 -7.30 4.70 -8.65
N ARG A 130 -7.13 3.39 -8.81
CA ARG A 130 -6.47 2.73 -9.95
C ARG A 130 -5.10 3.32 -10.29
N THR A 131 -4.33 3.62 -9.26
CA THR A 131 -3.02 4.29 -9.36
C THR A 131 -2.00 3.62 -8.47
N TRP A 132 -0.73 3.82 -8.77
CA TRP A 132 0.37 3.47 -7.88
C TRP A 132 0.64 4.64 -6.93
N THR A 133 0.87 4.34 -5.66
CA THR A 133 1.32 5.29 -4.65
C THR A 133 2.74 4.94 -4.27
N ILE A 134 3.63 5.94 -4.28
CA ILE A 134 5.03 5.71 -3.90
C ILE A 134 5.13 5.80 -2.39
N VAL A 135 5.74 4.78 -1.83
CA VAL A 135 6.10 4.71 -0.42
C VAL A 135 7.53 5.22 -0.30
N PRO A 136 7.76 6.31 0.45
CA PRO A 136 9.12 6.79 0.68
C PRO A 136 9.99 5.69 1.29
N ASN A 137 11.27 5.65 0.91
CA ASN A 137 12.21 4.68 1.47
C ASN A 137 12.64 5.11 2.88
N PHE A 138 11.75 4.91 3.86
CA PHE A 138 12.02 5.29 5.23
C PHE A 138 13.16 4.46 5.84
N VAL A 139 14.11 5.17 6.43
CA VAL A 139 15.13 4.63 7.33
C VAL A 139 14.62 4.80 8.76
N ILE A 140 14.47 3.68 9.47
CA ILE A 140 14.04 3.67 10.85
C ILE A 140 15.27 3.47 11.73
N VAL A 141 15.61 4.48 12.54
CA VAL A 141 16.79 4.46 13.40
C VAL A 141 16.39 4.44 14.86
N GLU A 142 17.17 3.75 15.68
CA GLU A 142 16.98 3.82 17.14
C GLU A 142 17.29 5.23 17.64
N THR A 143 16.44 5.77 18.52
CA THR A 143 16.56 7.14 19.04
C THR A 143 16.37 7.15 20.56
N GLU A 144 16.85 8.20 21.21
CA GLU A 144 16.55 8.49 22.62
C GLU A 144 15.35 9.46 22.75
N ALA A 145 14.89 10.01 21.62
CA ALA A 145 13.71 10.87 21.60
C ALA A 145 12.46 10.05 21.95
N SER A 146 11.69 10.53 22.92
CA SER A 146 10.48 9.84 23.41
C SER A 146 9.22 10.69 23.33
N ASP A 147 9.36 11.96 22.94
CA ASP A 147 8.26 12.90 22.92
C ASP A 147 7.26 12.52 21.83
N LEU A 148 5.97 12.49 22.19
CA LEU A 148 4.87 12.14 21.28
C LEU A 148 5.01 10.75 20.62
N ALA A 149 5.77 9.84 21.24
CA ALA A 149 5.97 8.51 20.67
C ALA A 149 4.66 7.72 20.54
N ILE A 150 4.43 7.16 19.35
CA ILE A 150 3.34 6.24 19.05
C ILE A 150 3.67 4.90 19.71
N GLU A 151 2.84 4.46 20.66
CA GLU A 151 3.07 3.19 21.35
C GLU A 151 2.64 2.02 20.48
N TYR A 152 3.54 1.05 20.31
CA TYR A 152 3.25 -0.19 19.63
C TYR A 152 3.78 -1.38 20.45
N THR A 153 3.04 -2.49 20.45
CA THR A 153 3.45 -3.73 21.12
C THR A 153 3.46 -4.84 20.09
N LEU A 154 4.61 -5.49 19.92
CA LEU A 154 4.72 -6.60 18.98
C LEU A 154 3.74 -7.71 19.34
N THR A 155 2.96 -8.11 18.35
CA THR A 155 1.96 -9.18 18.41
C THR A 155 2.59 -10.52 18.01
N PRO A 156 1.90 -11.65 18.28
CA PRO A 156 2.32 -12.96 17.79
C PRO A 156 2.56 -13.02 16.26
N ALA A 157 1.77 -12.26 15.48
CA ALA A 157 1.91 -12.22 14.03
C ALA A 157 3.24 -11.56 13.61
N ASP A 158 3.66 -10.53 14.35
CA ASP A 158 4.91 -9.81 14.06
C ASP A 158 6.13 -10.70 14.29
N TYR A 159 6.18 -11.40 15.44
CA TYR A 159 7.24 -12.39 15.69
C TYR A 159 7.23 -13.49 14.63
N ALA A 160 6.07 -14.00 14.25
CA ALA A 160 5.98 -15.02 13.21
C ALA A 160 6.50 -14.52 11.86
N ALA A 161 6.28 -13.25 11.53
CA ALA A 161 6.74 -12.65 10.29
C ALA A 161 8.27 -12.48 10.25
N VAL A 162 8.89 -12.01 11.33
CA VAL A 162 10.33 -11.62 11.33
C VAL A 162 11.28 -12.68 11.93
N GLU A 163 10.76 -13.62 12.74
CA GLU A 163 11.55 -14.75 13.27
C GLU A 163 11.24 -16.06 12.54
N GLY A 164 10.06 -16.19 11.93
CA GLY A 164 9.60 -17.46 11.36
C GLY A 164 9.36 -18.55 12.42
N THR A 165 9.28 -18.19 13.70
CA THR A 165 9.02 -19.11 14.81
C THR A 165 7.61 -18.94 15.37
N GLY A 166 7.08 -19.98 16.01
CA GLY A 166 5.79 -19.92 16.71
C GLY A 166 5.87 -19.31 18.12
N TYR A 167 6.99 -18.67 18.48
CA TYR A 167 7.19 -18.08 19.80
C TYR A 167 6.98 -16.56 19.77
N ASN A 168 6.32 -16.03 20.80
CA ASN A 168 6.00 -14.60 20.90
C ASN A 168 7.11 -13.83 21.62
N ASN A 169 8.37 -14.06 21.23
CA ASN A 169 9.54 -13.37 21.77
C ASN A 169 10.75 -13.51 20.84
N PHE A 170 11.72 -12.61 20.97
CA PHE A 170 13.04 -12.78 20.37
C PHE A 170 13.89 -13.72 21.22
N ASN A 171 14.31 -14.85 20.66
CA ASN A 171 15.24 -15.76 21.33
C ASN A 171 16.65 -15.16 21.33
N MET A 172 17.08 -14.64 22.47
CA MET A 172 18.37 -13.99 22.65
C MET A 172 19.53 -14.98 22.83
N TYR A 173 19.27 -16.29 22.84
CA TYR A 173 20.33 -17.28 22.62
C TYR A 173 20.82 -17.27 21.18
N ASP A 174 19.89 -17.11 20.23
CA ASP A 174 20.17 -17.17 18.79
C ASP A 174 20.39 -15.77 18.19
N ASN A 175 19.79 -14.74 18.80
CA ASN A 175 19.89 -13.37 18.33
C ASN A 175 20.98 -12.56 19.05
N SER A 176 21.68 -11.71 18.29
CA SER A 176 22.39 -10.55 18.82
C SER A 176 21.41 -9.40 19.08
N ARG A 177 21.88 -8.31 19.70
CA ARG A 177 21.07 -7.10 19.86
C ARG A 177 20.71 -6.50 18.50
N GLU A 178 21.69 -6.44 17.60
CA GLU A 178 21.55 -5.88 16.25
C GLU A 178 20.51 -6.65 15.45
N SER A 179 20.55 -7.98 15.49
CA SER A 179 19.55 -8.85 14.85
C SER A 179 18.14 -8.60 15.40
N ALA A 180 17.99 -8.48 16.72
CA ALA A 180 16.70 -8.19 17.32
C ALA A 180 16.17 -6.80 16.92
N VAL A 181 17.04 -5.79 16.86
CA VAL A 181 16.66 -4.44 16.41
C VAL A 181 16.23 -4.43 14.95
N GLN A 182 16.96 -5.11 14.06
CA GLN A 182 16.58 -5.23 12.64
C GLN A 182 15.19 -5.85 12.48
N LYS A 183 14.90 -6.91 13.24
CA LYS A 183 13.58 -7.57 13.25
C LYS A 183 12.47 -6.67 13.81
N ILE A 184 12.76 -5.83 14.80
CA ILE A 184 11.79 -4.82 15.29
C ILE A 184 11.50 -3.79 14.20
N VAL A 185 12.52 -3.30 13.50
CA VAL A 185 12.37 -2.35 12.39
C VAL A 185 11.57 -2.97 11.25
N GLU A 186 11.84 -4.23 10.90
CA GLU A 186 11.08 -4.97 9.89
C GLU A 186 9.61 -5.12 10.28
N ALA A 187 9.33 -5.46 11.54
CA ALA A 187 7.96 -5.51 12.06
C ALA A 187 7.26 -4.15 11.97
N LEU A 188 7.95 -3.04 12.31
CA LEU A 188 7.40 -1.69 12.14
C LEU A 188 7.05 -1.41 10.68
N LYS A 189 7.94 -1.73 9.73
CA LYS A 189 7.68 -1.55 8.29
C LYS A 189 6.47 -2.38 7.84
N ILE A 190 6.39 -3.65 8.23
CA ILE A 190 5.24 -4.52 7.87
C ILE A 190 3.90 -3.90 8.30
N ASN A 191 3.86 -3.29 9.49
CA ASN A 191 2.61 -2.80 10.07
C ASN A 191 2.26 -1.36 9.68
N PHE A 192 3.26 -0.50 9.47
CA PHE A 192 3.02 0.94 9.40
C PHE A 192 3.66 1.63 8.20
N LEU A 193 4.38 0.93 7.32
CA LEU A 193 5.16 1.57 6.25
C LEU A 193 4.34 2.55 5.37
N LEU A 194 3.06 2.29 5.14
CA LEU A 194 2.16 3.17 4.37
C LEU A 194 1.63 4.39 5.13
N GLU A 195 1.72 4.36 6.46
CA GLU A 195 1.22 5.38 7.38
C GLU A 195 2.36 6.20 8.02
N MET A 196 3.61 5.81 7.76
CA MET A 196 4.80 6.47 8.29
C MET A 196 5.00 7.86 7.68
N GLU A 197 5.46 8.78 8.51
CA GLU A 197 5.89 10.12 8.11
C GLU A 197 7.27 10.43 8.72
N GLU A 198 8.07 11.25 8.02
CA GLU A 198 9.37 11.70 8.54
C GLU A 198 9.23 12.38 9.91
N GLY A 199 10.11 12.02 10.84
CA GLY A 199 10.14 12.54 12.21
C GLY A 199 9.16 11.86 13.18
N GLN A 200 8.34 10.90 12.71
CA GLN A 200 7.52 10.10 13.62
C GLN A 200 8.39 9.21 14.51
N ILE A 201 8.00 9.11 15.78
CA ILE A 201 8.69 8.29 16.78
C ILE A 201 7.78 7.14 17.22
N TYR A 202 8.28 5.92 17.21
CA TYR A 202 7.61 4.73 17.71
C TYR A 202 8.27 4.24 19.00
N LYS A 203 7.47 4.03 20.05
CA LYS A 203 7.88 3.31 21.26
C LYS A 203 7.42 1.86 21.15
N VAL A 204 8.36 0.96 20.89
CA VAL A 204 8.05 -0.45 20.63
C VAL A 204 8.29 -1.30 21.87
N ASN A 205 7.24 -1.98 22.32
CA ASN A 205 7.27 -2.97 23.38
C ASN A 205 7.41 -4.37 22.78
N PHE A 206 8.35 -5.16 23.30
CA PHE A 206 8.64 -6.50 22.82
C PHE A 206 9.07 -7.43 23.95
N ALA A 207 9.04 -8.73 23.67
CA ALA A 207 9.42 -9.79 24.58
C ALA A 207 10.71 -10.46 24.12
N THR A 208 11.51 -10.92 25.08
CA THR A 208 12.75 -11.67 24.85
C THR A 208 12.73 -12.99 25.60
N TYR A 209 13.52 -13.95 25.13
CA TYR A 209 13.84 -15.16 25.87
C TYR A 209 15.37 -15.35 25.93
N PRO A 210 15.99 -15.47 27.12
CA PRO A 210 15.39 -15.33 28.45
C PRO A 210 14.86 -13.91 28.71
N SER A 211 13.97 -13.77 29.70
CA SER A 211 13.41 -12.49 30.15
C SER A 211 13.72 -12.24 31.63
N PRO A 212 14.31 -11.09 32.01
CA PRO A 212 14.86 -10.08 31.10
C PRO A 212 16.09 -10.61 30.36
N SER A 213 16.40 -10.01 29.21
CA SER A 213 17.66 -10.24 28.52
C SER A 213 18.68 -9.18 28.91
N ASP A 214 19.93 -9.58 29.14
CA ASP A 214 21.03 -8.64 29.37
C ASP A 214 21.53 -7.98 28.06
N LYS A 215 21.06 -8.44 26.89
CA LYS A 215 21.49 -7.93 25.58
C LYS A 215 20.65 -6.77 25.07
N ILE A 216 19.36 -6.74 25.43
CA ILE A 216 18.39 -5.77 24.92
C ILE A 216 17.22 -5.68 25.90
N SER A 217 16.72 -4.46 26.13
CA SER A 217 15.61 -4.18 27.04
C SER A 217 14.43 -3.56 26.29
N SER A 218 13.22 -3.99 26.62
CA SER A 218 11.98 -3.35 26.16
C SER A 218 11.55 -2.24 27.13
N PRO A 219 10.99 -1.11 26.64
CA PRO A 219 10.82 -0.76 25.23
C PRO A 219 12.08 -0.19 24.58
N LEU A 220 12.09 -0.11 23.25
CA LEU A 220 13.01 0.73 22.46
C LEU A 220 12.23 1.82 21.71
N TYR A 221 12.93 2.89 21.35
CA TYR A 221 12.37 4.01 20.60
C TYR A 221 13.02 4.09 19.22
N PHE A 222 12.21 4.40 18.21
CA PHE A 222 12.63 4.47 16.82
C PHE A 222 12.09 5.72 16.14
N GLU A 223 12.93 6.41 15.39
CA GLU A 223 12.57 7.59 14.59
C GLU A 223 12.58 7.24 13.11
N VAL A 224 11.53 7.68 12.41
CA VAL A 224 11.41 7.57 10.95
C VAL A 224 12.18 8.71 10.30
N THR A 225 13.09 8.39 9.40
CA THR A 225 13.92 9.36 8.66
C THR A 225 13.90 9.03 7.16
N LEU A 226 14.17 10.01 6.32
CA LEU A 226 14.34 9.86 4.87
C LEU A 226 15.82 9.73 4.48
#